data_AF-A0A1S1WYP2-F1
#
_entry.id   AF-A0A1S1WYP2-F1
#
_cell.length_a   1.000
_cell.length_b   1.000
_cell.length_c   1.000
_cell.angle_alpha   90.00
_cell.angle_beta   90.00
_cell.angle_gamma   90.00
#
_symmetry.space_group_name_H-M   'P 1'
#
loop_
_entity.id
_entity.type
_entity.pdbx_description
1 polymer ?
#
loop_
_entity_poly.entity_id
_entity_poly.type
_entity_poly.pdbx_seq_one_letter_code
_entity_poly.pdbx_strand_id
1 'polypeptide(L)'
;MSLPCALASLPAQSAPAAGLAGDFTASIGQAGNQLQLQLACRDDSHCMLTTVFSAPGAPAQPYRQQLDQVRLLQDSGEATAALQFAIRHQDDSALPPDLAEAMARLKPALAAKPAIRQCWDLNAPQAGYMLACSLSGIPAGAAPLYLFGSLQADGQQGFQRYVIYPLSRQQ
;
A
#
# COMPACT_ATOMS: atom_id res chain seq x y z
N MET A 1 -0.57 -1.80 58.86
CA MET A 1 0.38 -1.56 57.76
C MET A 1 -0.32 -1.99 56.48
N SER A 2 -0.83 -1.03 55.72
CA SER A 2 -1.65 -1.28 54.53
C SER A 2 -0.85 -0.87 53.30
N LEU A 3 -0.57 -1.84 52.43
CA LEU A 3 0.09 -1.65 51.13
C LEU A 3 -0.93 -1.16 50.09
N PRO A 4 -0.65 -0.11 49.31
CA PRO A 4 -1.48 0.23 48.17
C PRO A 4 -1.07 -0.62 46.95
N CYS A 5 -2.04 -1.33 46.37
CA CYS A 5 -1.92 -1.95 45.05
C CYS A 5 -1.88 -0.85 43.98
N ALA A 6 -0.72 -0.66 43.35
CA ALA A 6 -0.61 0.10 42.11
C ALA A 6 -1.11 -0.79 40.95
N LEU A 7 -2.27 -0.44 40.38
CA LEU A 7 -2.75 -1.01 39.13
C LEU A 7 -1.94 -0.41 37.98
N ALA A 8 -0.97 -1.18 37.47
CA ALA A 8 -0.28 -0.87 36.24
C ALA A 8 -1.28 -0.89 35.08
N SER A 9 -1.56 0.28 34.51
CA SER A 9 -2.33 0.41 33.28
C SER A 9 -1.45 -0.03 32.12
N LEU A 10 -1.70 -1.21 31.57
CA LEU A 10 -1.09 -1.65 30.32
C LEU A 10 -1.64 -0.77 29.19
N PRO A 11 -0.81 -0.25 28.27
CA PRO A 11 -1.31 0.43 27.09
C PRO A 11 -2.12 -0.57 26.26
N ALA A 12 -3.36 -0.22 25.93
CA ALA A 12 -4.18 -0.97 25.00
C ALA A 12 -3.39 -1.10 23.69
N GLN A 13 -2.88 -2.29 23.42
CA GLN A 13 -2.34 -2.63 22.11
C GLN A 13 -3.50 -2.50 21.14
N SER A 14 -3.52 -1.38 20.43
CA SER A 14 -4.42 -1.12 19.31
C SER A 14 -4.28 -2.31 18.35
N ALA A 15 -5.30 -3.16 18.33
CA ALA A 15 -5.40 -4.25 17.38
C ALA A 15 -5.16 -3.66 15.97
N PRO A 16 -4.40 -4.34 15.10
CA PRO A 16 -4.23 -3.87 13.74
C PRO A 16 -5.63 -3.76 13.12
N ALA A 17 -6.01 -2.56 12.69
CA ALA A 17 -7.30 -2.31 12.09
C ALA A 17 -7.56 -3.38 11.01
N ALA A 18 -8.63 -4.15 11.18
CA ALA A 18 -8.99 -5.25 10.28
C ALA A 18 -9.53 -4.75 8.93
N GLY A 19 -9.67 -3.43 8.77
CA GLY A 19 -10.31 -2.75 7.65
C GLY A 19 -9.42 -1.70 6.99
N LEU A 20 -10.01 -0.98 6.04
CA LEU A 20 -9.41 0.17 5.36
C LEU A 20 -9.64 1.48 6.09
N ALA A 21 -10.46 1.56 7.14
CA ALA A 21 -10.70 2.83 7.82
C ALA A 21 -9.41 3.52 8.30
N GLY A 22 -9.23 4.78 7.91
CA GLY A 22 -8.10 5.63 8.25
C GLY A 22 -7.43 6.30 7.04
N ASP A 23 -6.38 7.06 7.32
CA ASP A 23 -5.58 7.76 6.33
C ASP A 23 -4.23 7.06 6.13
N PHE A 24 -3.92 6.76 4.88
CA PHE A 24 -2.67 6.10 4.50
C PHE A 24 -1.98 6.87 3.40
N THR A 25 -0.65 6.89 3.44
CA THR A 25 0.15 7.64 2.48
C THR A 25 1.36 6.86 2.01
N ALA A 26 1.73 7.04 0.75
CA ALA A 26 3.06 6.74 0.24
C ALA A 26 3.62 7.97 -0.44
N SER A 27 4.94 8.11 -0.36
CA SER A 27 5.69 9.07 -1.16
C SER A 27 6.76 8.29 -1.88
N ILE A 28 6.79 8.37 -3.20
CA ILE A 28 7.73 7.70 -4.07
C ILE A 28 8.28 8.74 -5.03
N GLY A 29 9.59 8.82 -5.18
CA GLY A 29 10.25 9.70 -6.12
C GLY A 29 11.47 10.40 -5.49
N GLN A 30 12.34 10.89 -6.37
CA GLN A 30 13.57 11.57 -6.00
C GLN A 30 13.34 13.06 -5.77
N ALA A 31 14.33 13.74 -5.20
CA ALA A 31 14.29 15.18 -5.00
C ALA A 31 14.01 15.90 -6.34
N GLY A 32 12.86 16.56 -6.43
CA GLY A 32 12.41 17.27 -7.62
C GLY A 32 11.37 16.52 -8.47
N ASN A 33 11.23 15.18 -8.36
CA ASN A 33 10.19 14.41 -9.04
C ASN A 33 9.54 13.41 -8.07
N GLN A 34 8.36 13.74 -7.56
CA GLN A 34 7.71 13.00 -6.48
C GLN A 34 6.25 12.69 -6.80
N LEU A 35 5.90 11.41 -6.66
CA LEU A 35 4.55 10.88 -6.58
C LEU A 35 4.16 10.72 -5.10
N GLN A 36 3.12 11.44 -4.68
CA GLN A 36 2.48 11.23 -3.39
C GLN A 36 1.11 10.59 -3.60
N LEU A 37 0.88 9.49 -2.91
CA LEU A 37 -0.39 8.78 -2.86
C LEU A 37 -0.97 8.93 -1.47
N GLN A 38 -2.24 9.28 -1.38
CA GLN A 38 -3.00 9.28 -0.14
C GLN A 38 -4.31 8.51 -0.36
N LEU A 39 -4.53 7.47 0.44
CA LEU A 39 -5.79 6.76 0.53
C LEU A 39 -6.45 7.14 1.85
N ALA A 40 -7.53 7.91 1.79
CA ALA A 40 -8.30 8.33 2.95
C ALA A 40 -9.63 7.59 2.95
N CYS A 41 -9.87 6.72 3.93
CA CYS A 41 -11.06 5.88 3.99
C CYS A 41 -11.86 6.20 5.26
N ARG A 42 -13.12 6.59 5.07
CA ARG A 42 -14.07 6.78 6.18
C ARG A 42 -14.45 5.42 6.78
N ASP A 43 -14.64 4.44 5.91
CA ASP A 43 -15.00 3.06 6.21
C ASP A 43 -14.44 2.15 5.11
N ASP A 44 -14.71 0.85 5.19
CA ASP A 44 -14.15 -0.15 4.26
C ASP A 44 -14.71 -0.09 2.84
N SER A 45 -15.77 0.70 2.62
CA SER A 45 -16.44 0.85 1.32
C SER A 45 -16.30 2.23 0.71
N HIS A 46 -15.96 3.24 1.50
CA HIS A 46 -15.87 4.63 1.06
C HIS A 46 -14.49 5.21 1.33
N CYS A 47 -13.74 5.37 0.24
CA CYS A 47 -12.40 5.91 0.24
C CYS A 47 -12.25 7.06 -0.75
N MET A 48 -11.21 7.85 -0.57
CA MET A 48 -10.74 8.84 -1.51
C MET A 48 -9.26 8.58 -1.78
N LEU A 49 -8.92 8.30 -3.03
CA LEU A 49 -7.53 8.23 -3.47
C LEU A 49 -7.13 9.61 -4.01
N THR A 50 -6.10 10.19 -3.43
CA THR A 50 -5.47 11.42 -3.90
C THR A 50 -4.08 11.10 -4.41
N THR A 51 -3.81 11.51 -5.64
CA THR A 51 -2.51 11.37 -6.30
C THR A 51 -1.97 12.76 -6.59
N VAL A 52 -0.77 13.06 -6.10
CA VAL A 52 -0.08 14.33 -6.34
C VAL A 52 1.23 14.02 -7.04
N PHE A 53 1.40 14.57 -8.24
CA PHE A 53 2.66 14.53 -8.96
C PHE A 53 3.32 15.90 -8.89
N SER A 54 4.54 15.94 -8.37
CA SER A 54 5.34 17.14 -8.22
C SER A 54 6.59 17.02 -9.08
N ALA A 55 6.78 17.93 -10.03
CA ALA A 55 7.94 18.01 -10.91
C ALA A 55 8.51 19.44 -10.93
N PRO A 56 9.80 19.65 -11.27
CA PRO A 56 10.40 20.98 -11.22
C PRO A 56 9.73 21.90 -12.25
N GLY A 57 9.27 23.07 -11.82
CA GLY A 57 8.64 24.04 -12.71
C GLY A 57 7.19 23.74 -13.12
N ALA A 58 6.58 22.67 -12.59
CA ALA A 58 5.16 22.37 -12.79
C ALA A 58 4.39 22.47 -11.47
N PRO A 59 3.27 23.21 -11.40
CA PRO A 59 2.42 23.22 -10.22
C PRO A 59 1.84 21.81 -10.00
N ALA A 60 2.09 21.25 -8.81
CA ALA A 60 1.52 19.97 -8.43
C ALA A 60 0.00 20.12 -8.26
N GLN A 61 -0.77 19.52 -9.17
CA GLN A 61 -2.22 19.47 -9.04
C GLN A 61 -2.66 18.11 -8.48
N PRO A 62 -3.33 18.08 -7.32
CA PRO A 62 -3.84 16.84 -6.77
C PRO A 62 -4.99 16.31 -7.63
N TYR A 63 -4.82 15.11 -8.17
CA TYR A 63 -5.91 14.33 -8.74
C TYR A 63 -6.62 13.58 -7.61
N ARG A 64 -7.94 13.73 -7.52
CA ARG A 64 -8.76 13.09 -6.48
C ARG A 64 -9.78 12.17 -7.13
N GLN A 65 -9.82 10.93 -6.66
CA GLN A 65 -10.75 9.91 -7.09
C GLN A 65 -11.57 9.44 -5.89
N GLN A 66 -12.89 9.61 -5.96
CA GLN A 66 -13.82 9.05 -4.98
C GLN A 66 -14.05 7.56 -5.30
N LEU A 67 -14.01 6.74 -4.26
CA LEU A 67 -14.12 5.28 -4.30
C LEU A 67 -15.26 4.88 -3.35
N ASP A 68 -16.50 5.01 -3.79
CA ASP A 68 -17.70 4.79 -2.95
C ASP A 68 -18.24 3.34 -2.98
N GLN A 69 -17.54 2.45 -3.68
CA GLN A 69 -17.93 1.05 -3.85
C GLN A 69 -16.79 0.08 -3.58
N VAL A 70 -15.87 0.47 -2.69
CA VAL A 70 -14.76 -0.41 -2.31
C VAL A 70 -15.34 -1.70 -1.71
N ARG A 71 -14.83 -2.82 -2.19
CA ARG A 71 -15.36 -4.14 -1.84
C ARG A 71 -14.25 -5.11 -1.58
N LEU A 72 -14.51 -6.04 -0.66
CA LEU A 72 -13.61 -7.14 -0.37
C LEU A 72 -13.39 -7.97 -1.65
N LEU A 73 -12.12 -8.20 -1.99
CA LEU A 73 -11.75 -9.03 -3.12
C LEU A 73 -11.83 -10.50 -2.71
N GLN A 74 -12.73 -11.26 -3.35
CA GLN A 74 -12.94 -12.68 -3.06
C GLN A 74 -11.81 -13.57 -3.60
N ASP A 75 -11.29 -13.23 -4.78
CA ASP A 75 -10.17 -13.93 -5.40
C ASP A 75 -8.95 -13.01 -5.49
N SER A 76 -7.94 -13.31 -4.68
CA SER A 76 -6.67 -12.57 -4.64
C SER A 76 -5.57 -13.22 -5.47
N GLY A 77 -5.90 -14.13 -6.40
CA GLY A 77 -4.91 -14.88 -7.20
C GLY A 77 -3.95 -13.98 -7.97
N GLU A 78 -4.46 -12.94 -8.63
CA GLU A 78 -3.64 -11.97 -9.38
C GLU A 78 -2.72 -11.16 -8.46
N ALA A 79 -3.25 -10.65 -7.34
CA ALA A 79 -2.47 -9.93 -6.33
C ALA A 79 -1.38 -10.83 -5.72
N THR A 80 -1.70 -12.11 -5.49
CA THR A 80 -0.77 -13.11 -4.98
C THR A 80 0.35 -13.37 -5.99
N ALA A 81 0.03 -13.52 -7.27
CA ALA A 81 1.02 -13.69 -8.33
C ALA A 81 1.94 -12.47 -8.46
N ALA A 82 1.38 -11.25 -8.37
CA ALA A 82 2.14 -10.01 -8.38
C ALA A 82 3.08 -9.91 -7.17
N LEU A 83 2.62 -10.24 -5.97
CA LEU A 83 3.44 -10.25 -4.76
C LEU A 83 4.58 -11.27 -4.86
N GLN A 84 4.29 -12.49 -5.31
CA GLN A 84 5.31 -13.52 -5.49
C GLN A 84 6.34 -13.13 -6.54
N PHE A 85 5.92 -12.46 -7.61
CA PHE A 85 6.85 -11.90 -8.59
C PHE A 85 7.77 -10.88 -7.92
N ALA A 86 7.22 -9.91 -7.20
CA ALA A 86 8.01 -8.91 -6.49
C ALA A 86 9.03 -9.56 -5.53
N ILE A 87 8.64 -10.60 -4.78
CA ILE A 87 9.54 -11.34 -3.88
C ILE A 87 10.70 -11.99 -4.64
N ARG A 88 10.44 -12.60 -5.81
CA ARG A 88 11.47 -13.29 -6.61
C ARG A 88 12.44 -12.31 -7.29
N HIS A 89 11.97 -11.12 -7.61
CA HIS A 89 12.67 -10.13 -8.44
C HIS A 89 13.08 -8.87 -7.68
N GLN A 90 13.06 -8.90 -6.34
CA GLN A 90 13.39 -7.74 -5.48
C GLN A 90 14.87 -7.30 -5.53
N ASP A 91 15.73 -8.10 -6.16
CA ASP A 91 17.16 -7.86 -6.33
C ASP A 91 17.55 -7.58 -7.79
N ASP A 92 16.58 -7.50 -8.70
CA ASP A 92 16.84 -7.28 -10.12
C ASP A 92 17.32 -5.83 -10.37
N SER A 93 18.49 -5.69 -10.99
CA SER A 93 19.18 -4.41 -11.16
C SER A 93 18.61 -3.50 -12.27
N ALA A 94 17.62 -3.97 -13.04
CA ALA A 94 17.22 -3.37 -14.31
C ALA A 94 15.82 -2.72 -14.28
N LEU A 95 15.46 -2.06 -13.17
CA LEU A 95 14.20 -1.32 -13.06
C LEU A 95 14.37 0.15 -13.52
N PRO A 96 13.39 0.73 -14.23
CA PRO A 96 13.33 2.18 -14.44
C PRO A 96 13.42 2.93 -13.10
N PRO A 97 14.01 4.15 -13.04
CA PRO A 97 14.27 4.86 -11.79
C PRO A 97 13.09 4.93 -10.82
N ASP A 98 11.90 5.23 -11.33
CA ASP A 98 10.68 5.36 -10.52
C ASP A 98 10.23 4.02 -9.92
N LEU A 99 10.39 2.92 -10.68
CA LEU A 99 10.09 1.57 -10.22
C LEU A 99 11.19 1.02 -9.29
N ALA A 100 12.44 1.42 -9.52
CA ALA A 100 13.57 1.07 -8.66
C ALA A 100 13.37 1.65 -7.26
N GLU A 101 12.86 2.88 -7.14
CA GLU A 101 12.55 3.45 -5.84
C GLU A 101 11.35 2.78 -5.17
N ALA A 102 10.27 2.54 -5.91
CA ALA A 102 9.11 1.80 -5.38
C ALA A 102 9.55 0.43 -4.83
N MET A 103 10.39 -0.30 -5.58
CA MET A 103 10.97 -1.56 -5.14
C MET A 103 11.88 -1.39 -3.92
N ALA A 104 12.75 -0.37 -3.88
CA ALA A 104 13.63 -0.11 -2.74
C ALA A 104 12.84 0.12 -1.44
N ARG A 105 11.71 0.83 -1.50
CA ARG A 105 10.80 1.02 -0.36
C ARG A 105 10.04 -0.24 0.02
N LEU A 106 9.73 -1.10 -0.95
CA LEU A 106 8.99 -2.34 -0.75
C LEU A 106 9.86 -3.48 -0.20
N LYS A 107 11.13 -3.53 -0.60
CA LYS A 107 12.09 -4.61 -0.28
C LYS A 107 12.18 -5.00 1.20
N PRO A 108 12.20 -4.08 2.17
CA PRO A 108 12.20 -4.44 3.59
C PRO A 108 11.00 -5.31 3.99
N ALA A 109 9.82 -5.07 3.41
CA ALA A 109 8.64 -5.89 3.64
C ALA A 109 8.75 -7.26 2.95
N LEU A 110 9.32 -7.31 1.73
CA LEU A 110 9.46 -8.54 0.94
C LEU A 110 10.51 -9.51 1.49
N ALA A 111 11.50 -9.01 2.23
CA ALA A 111 12.54 -9.84 2.84
C ALA A 111 11.97 -10.93 3.77
N ALA A 112 10.82 -10.65 4.40
CA ALA A 112 10.11 -11.59 5.26
C ALA A 112 9.21 -12.59 4.49
N LYS A 113 9.17 -12.51 3.15
CA LYS A 113 8.34 -13.32 2.26
C LYS A 113 6.85 -13.31 2.69
N PRO A 114 6.23 -12.13 2.73
CA PRO A 114 4.87 -11.98 3.23
C PRO A 114 3.85 -12.63 2.31
N ALA A 115 2.65 -12.87 2.85
CA ALA A 115 1.50 -13.37 2.09
C ALA A 115 0.35 -12.35 2.12
N ILE A 116 -0.52 -12.39 1.12
CA ILE A 116 -1.76 -11.61 1.12
C ILE A 116 -2.65 -12.11 2.26
N ARG A 117 -3.03 -11.22 3.18
CA ARG A 117 -4.02 -11.51 4.22
C ARG A 117 -5.42 -11.19 3.71
N GLN A 118 -5.60 -9.99 3.15
CA GLN A 118 -6.88 -9.48 2.70
C GLN A 118 -6.67 -8.38 1.65
N CYS A 119 -7.51 -8.33 0.63
CA CYS A 119 -7.49 -7.30 -0.40
C CYS A 119 -8.87 -6.68 -0.61
N TRP A 120 -8.88 -5.43 -1.05
CA TRP A 120 -10.05 -4.68 -1.44
C TRP A 120 -9.87 -4.16 -2.87
N ASP A 121 -10.90 -4.34 -3.69
CA ASP A 121 -10.99 -3.79 -5.03
C ASP A 121 -11.41 -2.32 -4.96
N LEU A 122 -10.53 -1.44 -5.42
CA LEU A 122 -10.77 0.00 -5.43
C LEU A 122 -11.50 0.48 -6.70
N ASN A 123 -11.73 -0.38 -7.70
CA ASN A 123 -12.20 0.04 -9.02
C ASN A 123 -13.64 -0.38 -9.33
N ALA A 124 -14.37 -0.84 -8.32
CA ALA A 124 -15.75 -1.23 -8.49
C ALA A 124 -16.56 -0.13 -9.22
N PRO A 125 -17.34 -0.50 -10.26
CA PRO A 125 -17.73 -1.87 -10.59
C PRO A 125 -16.73 -2.69 -11.45
N GLN A 126 -15.73 -2.07 -12.07
CA GLN A 126 -14.78 -2.74 -12.97
C GLN A 126 -13.55 -3.23 -12.20
N ALA A 127 -13.35 -4.54 -12.07
CA ALA A 127 -12.20 -5.06 -11.34
C ALA A 127 -10.87 -4.79 -12.05
N GLY A 128 -9.78 -4.69 -11.28
CA GLY A 128 -8.45 -5.12 -11.75
C GLY A 128 -7.33 -4.08 -11.79
N TYR A 129 -7.62 -2.78 -11.75
CA TYR A 129 -6.55 -1.78 -11.95
C TYR A 129 -5.82 -1.38 -10.67
N MET A 130 -6.49 -1.42 -9.53
CA MET A 130 -5.98 -0.98 -8.23
C MET A 130 -6.57 -1.79 -7.08
N LEU A 131 -5.71 -2.38 -6.27
CA LEU A 131 -6.11 -3.10 -5.07
C LEU A 131 -5.41 -2.49 -3.87
N ALA A 132 -6.12 -2.36 -2.75
CA ALA A 132 -5.49 -2.17 -1.46
C ALA A 132 -5.39 -3.54 -0.79
N CYS A 133 -4.22 -3.95 -0.29
CA CYS A 133 -4.05 -5.24 0.37
C CYS A 133 -3.29 -5.10 1.68
N SER A 134 -3.72 -5.87 2.69
CA SER A 134 -2.94 -6.10 3.90
C SER A 134 -2.15 -7.40 3.76
N LEU A 135 -0.94 -7.39 4.30
CA LEU A 135 -0.03 -8.53 4.26
C LEU A 135 0.12 -9.15 5.65
N SER A 136 0.36 -10.46 5.69
CA SER A 136 0.79 -11.21 6.88
C SER A 136 2.29 -11.55 6.78
N GLY A 137 2.92 -11.79 7.94
CA GLY A 137 4.35 -12.10 8.00
C GLY A 137 5.28 -10.91 7.71
N ILE A 138 4.77 -9.68 7.76
CA ILE A 138 5.59 -8.47 7.61
C ILE A 138 6.30 -8.09 8.92
N PRO A 139 7.48 -7.44 8.86
CA PRO A 139 8.19 -6.96 10.05
C PRO A 139 7.37 -5.94 10.85
N ALA A 140 7.63 -5.85 12.17
CA ALA A 140 7.06 -4.81 13.00
C ALA A 140 7.48 -3.41 12.49
N GLY A 141 6.54 -2.47 12.46
CA GLY A 141 6.76 -1.12 11.93
C GLY A 141 6.69 -1.01 10.40
N ALA A 142 6.45 -2.11 9.68
CA ALA A 142 6.16 -2.06 8.25
C ALA A 142 4.81 -1.39 7.96
N ALA A 143 4.63 -0.97 6.71
CA ALA A 143 3.37 -0.41 6.22
C ALA A 143 2.20 -1.39 6.49
N PRO A 144 1.08 -0.93 7.07
CA PRO A 144 -0.07 -1.80 7.33
C PRO A 144 -0.88 -2.13 6.07
N LEU A 145 -0.71 -1.34 5.00
CA LEU A 145 -1.47 -1.46 3.76
C LEU A 145 -0.53 -1.29 2.56
N TYR A 146 -0.82 -2.00 1.47
CA TYR A 146 -0.05 -1.99 0.25
C TYR A 146 -0.97 -1.74 -0.93
N LEU A 147 -0.69 -0.72 -1.72
CA LEU A 147 -1.45 -0.41 -2.93
C LEU A 147 -0.82 -1.13 -4.12
N PHE A 148 -1.58 -2.03 -4.73
CA PHE A 148 -1.24 -2.70 -5.97
C PHE A 148 -1.86 -1.87 -7.09
N GLY A 149 -1.06 -1.39 -8.04
CA GLY A 149 -1.53 -0.72 -9.25
C GLY A 149 -1.09 -1.51 -10.48
N SER A 150 -1.98 -1.70 -11.45
CA SER A 150 -1.62 -2.23 -12.77
C SER A 150 -0.95 -1.13 -13.59
N LEU A 151 0.19 -1.46 -14.20
CA LEU A 151 0.85 -0.63 -15.21
C LEU A 151 0.30 -1.07 -16.58
N GLN A 152 -0.35 -0.17 -17.32
CA GLN A 152 -0.85 -0.44 -18.68
C GLN A 152 0.27 -0.50 -19.74
N ALA A 153 1.47 -0.94 -19.36
CA ALA A 153 2.56 -1.14 -20.30
C ALA A 153 2.41 -2.51 -20.97
N ASP A 154 2.76 -2.63 -22.25
CA ASP A 154 2.80 -3.89 -23.04
C ASP A 154 3.80 -4.94 -22.50
N GLY A 155 4.30 -4.77 -21.27
CA GLY A 155 5.20 -5.67 -20.57
C GLY A 155 4.49 -6.97 -20.17
N GLN A 156 4.95 -8.10 -20.70
CA GLN A 156 4.38 -9.42 -20.44
C GLN A 156 4.69 -9.97 -19.03
N GLN A 157 5.45 -9.26 -18.16
CA GLN A 157 5.97 -9.84 -16.91
C GLN A 157 5.92 -8.90 -15.69
N GLY A 158 5.24 -9.35 -14.62
CA GLY A 158 5.56 -8.96 -13.23
C GLY A 158 5.51 -7.48 -12.87
N PHE A 159 6.58 -6.93 -12.28
CA PHE A 159 6.66 -5.52 -11.86
C PHE A 159 6.61 -4.51 -13.04
N GLN A 160 6.57 -5.01 -14.28
CA GLN A 160 6.26 -4.23 -15.50
C GLN A 160 4.74 -4.16 -15.77
N ARG A 161 3.98 -5.09 -15.19
CA ARG A 161 2.51 -5.16 -15.23
C ARG A 161 1.86 -4.64 -13.94
N TYR A 162 2.59 -4.66 -12.81
CA TYR A 162 2.12 -4.16 -11.52
C TYR A 162 3.18 -3.35 -10.79
N VAL A 163 2.76 -2.40 -9.98
CA VAL A 163 3.58 -1.72 -8.99
C VAL A 163 2.92 -1.87 -7.62
N ILE A 164 3.73 -2.07 -6.58
CA ILE A 164 3.24 -2.23 -5.21
C ILE A 164 3.85 -1.13 -4.35
N TYR A 165 3.00 -0.30 -3.76
CA TYR A 165 3.41 0.81 -2.91
C TYR A 165 3.07 0.53 -1.43
N PRO A 166 4.06 0.54 -0.53
CA PRO A 166 3.79 0.46 0.90
C PRO A 166 3.16 1.77 1.40
N LEU A 167 1.92 1.70 1.88
CA LEU A 167 1.18 2.83 2.42
C LEU A 167 1.29 2.85 3.96
N SER A 168 1.92 3.90 4.49
CA SER A 168 2.03 4.12 5.94
C SER A 168 0.80 4.82 6.47
N ARG A 169 0.31 4.41 7.65
CA ARG A 169 -0.80 5.08 8.32
C ARG A 169 -0.33 6.45 8.85
N GLN A 170 -1.09 7.51 8.57
CA GLN A 170 -0.88 8.81 9.19
C GLN A 170 -1.46 8.77 10.61
N GLN A 171 -0.68 9.22 11.60
CA GLN A 171 -1.10 9.34 12.99
C GLN A 171 -1.79 10.67 13.24
#